data_AF-A0A950GZR9-F1
#
_entry.id   AF-A0A950GZR9-F1
#
_cell.length_a   1.000
_cell.length_b   1.000
_cell.length_c   1.000
_cell.angle_alpha   90.00
_cell.angle_beta   90.00
_cell.angle_gamma   90.00
#
_symmetry.space_group_name_H-M   'P 1'
#
loop_
_entity.id
_entity.type
_entity.pdbx_description
1 polymer ?
#
loop_
_entity_poly.entity_id
_entity_poly.type
_entity_poly.pdbx_seq_one_letter_code
_entity_poly.pdbx_strand_id
1 'polypeptide(L)'
;VLLNLFVMAFLALAFLFPNAGIAASWGVVVSGIAQLALLMAEARRRGVLERLAVPTFDIDVRRFFGALGPAVVGSAGQQIAILADTILASALPTGAVSSIYYADRLFQLPLGVIGVAAGTVLLPEMSRRLAAGDPQGAASAQNRAIALSLALAAPFLVAFLVLPDEVVRGAFLRERFDAVAAVRSAAVLAAYGLGLVPMVLIRSAVAGFQSRGDTTTPMLCFFGGLVINLALKVGLYQSHGAVGLALATAAGAWVNFALLILISLRRGLMQPDAKLIENVAITIFCAGVAGFVAPLLFGGIDQFVRPLPVLRNELDITLTGVAVLFVYASAYSLAAQIFGRTLRRQLL
;
A
#
# COMPACT_ATOMS: atom_id res chain seq x y z
N VAL A 1 -13.81 10.51 -2.26
CA VAL A 1 -15.25 10.16 -2.32
C VAL A 1 -15.94 10.83 -3.50
N LEU A 2 -15.93 12.16 -3.61
CA LEU A 2 -16.59 12.88 -4.72
C LEU A 2 -16.17 12.39 -6.12
N LEU A 3 -14.88 12.17 -6.35
CA LEU A 3 -14.38 11.61 -7.62
C LEU A 3 -15.12 10.33 -8.02
N ASN A 4 -15.12 9.33 -7.13
CA ASN A 4 -15.75 8.06 -7.41
C ASN A 4 -17.27 8.23 -7.61
N LEU A 5 -17.92 9.08 -6.81
CA LEU A 5 -19.36 9.32 -6.91
C LEU A 5 -19.73 9.88 -8.29
N PHE A 6 -19.05 10.93 -8.75
CA PHE A 6 -19.33 11.53 -10.06
C PHE A 6 -18.93 10.61 -11.21
N VAL A 7 -17.79 9.91 -11.12
CA VAL A 7 -17.40 8.93 -12.16
C VAL A 7 -18.44 7.81 -12.26
N MET A 8 -18.93 7.26 -11.14
CA MET A 8 -20.00 6.25 -11.14
C MET A 8 -21.31 6.81 -11.70
N ALA A 9 -21.70 8.03 -11.30
CA ALA A 9 -22.93 8.66 -11.79
C ALA A 9 -22.87 8.90 -13.31
N PHE A 10 -21.75 9.39 -13.83
CA PHE A 10 -21.58 9.58 -15.27
C PHE A 10 -21.47 8.26 -16.04
N LEU A 11 -20.84 7.24 -15.47
CA LEU A 11 -20.85 5.89 -16.05
C LEU A 11 -22.24 5.26 -16.06
N ALA A 12 -23.06 5.49 -15.03
CA ALA A 12 -24.46 5.06 -15.04
C ALA A 12 -25.27 5.78 -16.13
N LEU A 13 -24.87 7.00 -16.49
CA LEU A 13 -25.41 7.78 -17.60
C LEU A 13 -24.64 7.58 -18.91
N ALA A 14 -23.79 6.56 -19.03
CA ALA A 14 -22.92 6.38 -20.20
C ALA A 14 -23.69 6.24 -21.52
N PHE A 15 -24.95 5.79 -21.47
CA PHE A 15 -25.85 5.70 -22.63
C PHE A 15 -26.19 7.06 -23.25
N LEU A 16 -26.00 8.17 -22.53
CA LEU A 16 -26.16 9.54 -23.03
C LEU A 16 -24.91 10.07 -23.73
N PHE A 17 -23.80 9.32 -23.71
CA PHE A 17 -22.52 9.74 -24.28
C PHE A 17 -22.10 8.82 -25.43
N PRO A 18 -21.23 9.30 -26.35
CA PRO A 18 -20.77 8.47 -27.47
C PRO A 18 -20.02 7.21 -27.06
N ASN A 19 -19.36 7.22 -25.89
CA ASN A 19 -18.80 6.04 -25.26
C ASN A 19 -18.62 6.27 -23.75
N ALA A 20 -18.45 5.16 -23.01
CA ALA A 20 -18.24 5.18 -21.56
C ALA A 20 -16.97 5.96 -21.15
N GLY A 21 -15.95 6.05 -22.01
CA GLY A 21 -14.73 6.82 -21.75
C GLY A 21 -14.98 8.33 -21.70
N ILE A 22 -15.81 8.86 -22.60
CA ILE A 22 -16.21 10.27 -22.62
C ILE A 22 -17.09 10.59 -21.40
N ALA A 23 -18.03 9.69 -21.07
CA ALA A 23 -18.85 9.82 -19.87
C ALA A 23 -17.97 9.90 -18.62
N ALA A 24 -17.05 8.95 -18.44
CA ALA A 24 -16.12 8.94 -17.31
C ALA A 24 -15.27 10.22 -17.25
N SER A 25 -14.79 10.71 -18.40
CA SER A 25 -14.00 11.95 -18.48
C SER A 25 -14.76 13.17 -17.96
N TRP A 26 -16.04 13.31 -18.34
CA TRP A 26 -16.90 14.36 -17.78
C TRP A 26 -17.13 14.20 -16.28
N GLY A 27 -17.32 12.97 -15.80
CA GLY A 27 -17.41 12.68 -14.37
C GLY A 27 -16.18 13.15 -13.59
N VAL A 28 -14.98 13.00 -14.14
CA VAL A 28 -13.73 13.50 -13.54
C VAL A 28 -13.71 15.04 -13.47
N VAL A 29 -14.07 15.73 -14.56
CA VAL A 29 -14.08 17.21 -14.61
C VAL A 29 -15.06 17.79 -13.61
N VAL A 30 -16.30 17.30 -13.59
CA VAL A 30 -17.35 17.78 -12.68
C VAL A 30 -16.98 17.50 -11.22
N SER A 31 -16.39 16.33 -10.96
CA SER A 31 -15.82 16.03 -9.65
C SER A 31 -14.78 17.07 -9.22
N GLY A 32 -13.87 17.48 -10.11
CA GLY A 32 -12.84 18.47 -9.80
C GLY A 32 -13.45 19.81 -9.38
N ILE A 33 -14.47 20.28 -10.10
CA ILE A 33 -15.21 21.51 -9.78
C ILE A 33 -15.90 21.37 -8.42
N ALA A 34 -16.57 20.24 -8.16
CA ALA A 34 -17.25 20.00 -6.88
C ALA A 34 -16.27 19.93 -5.70
N GLN A 35 -15.11 19.30 -5.88
CA GLN A 35 -14.05 19.24 -4.87
C GLN A 35 -13.49 20.63 -4.55
N LEU A 36 -13.26 21.47 -5.57
CA LEU A 36 -12.81 22.84 -5.39
C LEU A 36 -13.86 23.68 -4.66
N ALA A 37 -15.12 23.58 -5.07
CA ALA A 37 -16.23 24.31 -4.44
C ALA A 37 -16.38 23.94 -2.95
N LEU A 38 -16.29 22.65 -2.62
CA LEU A 38 -16.33 22.17 -1.24
C LEU A 38 -15.16 22.72 -0.41
N LEU A 39 -13.94 22.66 -0.96
CA LEU A 39 -12.74 23.18 -0.30
C LEU A 39 -12.84 24.69 -0.05
N MET A 40 -13.28 25.46 -1.04
CA MET A 40 -13.48 26.91 -0.91
C MET A 40 -14.55 27.26 0.12
N ALA A 41 -15.65 26.50 0.16
CA ALA A 41 -16.72 26.72 1.13
C ALA A 41 -16.22 26.53 2.57
N GLU A 42 -15.49 25.45 2.83
CA GLU A 42 -14.95 25.15 4.17
C GLU A 42 -13.82 26.13 4.56
N ALA A 43 -12.96 26.50 3.62
CA ALA A 43 -11.91 27.48 3.86
C ALA A 43 -12.48 28.86 4.23
N ARG A 44 -13.57 29.29 3.57
CA ARG A 44 -14.32 30.51 3.93
C ARG A 44 -14.96 30.40 5.32
N ARG A 45 -15.63 29.28 5.62
CA ARG A 45 -16.26 29.05 6.93
C ARG A 45 -15.27 29.14 8.09
N ARG A 46 -14.03 28.70 7.88
CA ARG A 46 -12.96 28.74 8.89
C ARG A 46 -12.16 30.05 8.90
N GLY A 47 -12.53 31.04 8.08
CA GLY A 47 -11.80 32.31 7.97
C GLY A 47 -10.41 32.20 7.34
N VAL A 48 -10.07 31.07 6.71
CA VAL A 48 -8.76 30.85 6.06
C VAL A 48 -8.73 31.52 4.68
N LEU A 49 -9.88 31.65 4.02
CA LEU A 49 -10.00 32.23 2.68
C LEU A 49 -10.99 33.39 2.68
N GLU A 50 -10.53 34.61 2.95
CA GLU A 50 -11.37 35.82 2.92
C GLU A 50 -11.71 36.25 1.49
N ARG A 51 -10.72 36.23 0.58
CA ARG A 51 -10.88 36.61 -0.82
C ARG A 51 -9.92 35.85 -1.73
N LEU A 52 -10.33 35.63 -2.98
CA LEU A 52 -9.42 35.23 -4.04
C LEU A 52 -8.61 36.46 -4.43
N ALA A 53 -7.36 36.53 -3.99
CA ALA A 53 -6.43 37.59 -4.36
C ALA A 53 -5.60 37.18 -5.57
N VAL A 54 -5.26 38.14 -6.43
CA VAL A 54 -4.26 37.94 -7.48
C VAL A 54 -2.89 37.82 -6.82
N PRO A 55 -2.10 36.77 -7.11
CA PRO A 55 -0.81 36.56 -6.45
C PRO A 55 0.17 37.67 -6.82
N THR A 56 0.66 38.39 -5.82
CA THR A 56 1.80 39.31 -5.95
C THR A 56 3.09 38.56 -5.60
N PHE A 57 4.18 38.80 -6.34
CA PHE A 57 5.49 38.18 -6.06
C PHE A 57 6.20 38.83 -4.85
N ASP A 58 5.59 38.72 -3.68
CA ASP A 58 6.16 39.21 -2.42
C ASP A 58 7.17 38.20 -1.83
N ILE A 59 7.86 38.59 -0.76
CA ILE A 59 8.86 37.79 -0.05
C ILE A 59 8.29 36.44 0.41
N ASP A 60 7.03 36.40 0.82
CA ASP A 60 6.36 35.17 1.23
C ASP A 60 6.10 34.25 0.04
N VAL A 61 5.75 34.79 -1.12
CA VAL A 61 5.60 34.03 -2.36
C VAL A 61 6.96 33.50 -2.84
N ARG A 62 8.03 34.29 -2.73
CA ARG A 62 9.41 33.80 -3.01
C ARG A 62 9.83 32.69 -2.05
N ARG A 63 9.52 32.81 -0.76
CA ARG A 63 9.78 31.74 0.23
C ARG A 63 8.99 30.48 -0.08
N PHE A 64 7.71 30.63 -0.43
CA PHE A 64 6.86 29.52 -0.88
C PHE A 64 7.46 28.81 -2.09
N PHE A 65 7.81 29.53 -3.16
CA PHE A 65 8.43 28.93 -4.34
C PHE A 65 9.81 28.33 -4.05
N GLY A 66 10.58 28.91 -3.13
CA GLY A 66 11.85 28.35 -2.65
C GLY A 66 11.66 26.99 -1.95
N ALA A 67 10.60 26.83 -1.16
CA ALA A 67 10.24 25.55 -0.55
C ALA A 67 9.55 24.58 -1.52
N LEU A 68 8.84 25.10 -2.52
CA LEU A 68 8.15 24.32 -3.54
C LEU A 68 9.12 23.54 -4.42
N GLY A 69 10.27 24.12 -4.77
CA GLY A 69 11.28 23.44 -5.60
C GLY A 69 11.68 22.06 -5.06
N PRO A 70 12.21 21.95 -3.82
CA PRO A 70 12.53 20.66 -3.21
C PRO A 70 11.33 19.72 -3.07
N ALA A 71 10.14 20.25 -2.75
CA ALA A 71 8.92 19.45 -2.65
C ALA A 71 8.50 18.85 -4.01
N VAL A 72 8.59 19.65 -5.08
CA VAL A 72 8.31 19.22 -6.45
C VAL A 72 9.32 18.15 -6.88
N VAL A 73 10.61 18.36 -6.64
CA VAL A 73 11.64 17.34 -6.93
C VAL A 73 11.38 16.05 -6.15
N GLY A 74 11.04 16.15 -4.86
CA GLY A 74 10.67 14.99 -4.04
C GLY A 74 9.46 14.23 -4.60
N SER A 75 8.45 14.95 -5.09
CA SER A 75 7.27 14.35 -5.73
C SER A 75 7.54 13.80 -7.14
N ALA A 76 8.51 14.39 -7.86
CA ALA A 76 8.85 14.01 -9.23
C ALA A 76 9.37 12.57 -9.29
N GLY A 77 10.10 12.11 -8.27
CA GLY A 77 10.61 10.73 -8.24
C GLY A 77 9.50 9.68 -8.29
N GLN A 78 8.37 9.92 -7.60
CA GLN A 78 7.21 9.03 -7.68
C GLN A 78 6.56 9.07 -9.06
N GLN A 79 6.48 10.25 -9.67
CA GLN A 79 5.93 10.41 -11.01
C GLN A 79 6.82 9.73 -12.07
N ILE A 80 8.15 9.79 -11.90
CA ILE A 80 9.12 9.09 -12.74
C ILE A 80 8.93 7.57 -12.62
N ALA A 81 8.73 7.05 -11.40
CA ALA A 81 8.50 5.62 -11.19
C ALA A 81 7.27 5.12 -11.97
N ILE A 82 6.15 5.84 -11.86
CA ILE A 82 4.89 5.53 -12.54
C ILE A 82 5.02 5.67 -14.06
N LEU A 83 5.72 6.70 -14.53
CA LEU A 83 5.97 6.91 -15.96
C LEU A 83 6.80 5.76 -16.53
N ALA A 84 7.85 5.33 -15.83
CA ALA A 84 8.68 4.21 -16.23
C ALA A 84 7.87 2.89 -16.29
N ASP A 85 7.00 2.65 -15.30
CA ASP A 85 6.07 1.52 -15.33
C ASP A 85 5.18 1.57 -16.58
N THR A 86 4.62 2.73 -16.89
CA THR A 86 3.70 2.90 -18.02
C THR A 86 4.41 2.66 -19.35
N ILE A 87 5.59 3.26 -19.55
CA ILE A 87 6.38 3.13 -20.78
C ILE A 87 6.79 1.67 -20.98
N LEU A 88 7.37 1.03 -19.96
CA LEU A 88 7.87 -0.33 -20.08
C LEU A 88 6.72 -1.33 -20.22
N ALA A 89 5.61 -1.14 -19.50
CA ALA A 89 4.44 -1.99 -19.66
C ALA A 89 3.79 -1.86 -21.04
N SER A 90 3.83 -0.67 -21.67
CA SER A 90 3.33 -0.50 -23.04
C SER A 90 4.18 -1.20 -24.11
N ALA A 91 5.44 -1.50 -23.81
CA ALA A 91 6.33 -2.24 -24.69
C ALA A 91 6.18 -3.76 -24.57
N LEU A 92 5.39 -4.25 -23.60
CA LEU A 92 5.14 -5.68 -23.38
C LEU A 92 3.98 -6.19 -24.23
N PRO A 93 3.87 -7.53 -24.43
CA PRO A 93 2.76 -8.13 -25.14
C PRO A 93 1.39 -7.75 -24.58
N THR A 94 0.37 -7.85 -25.43
CA THR A 94 -1.02 -7.56 -25.07
C THR A 94 -1.44 -8.32 -23.81
N GLY A 95 -2.08 -7.59 -22.88
CA GLY A 95 -2.50 -8.11 -21.58
C GLY A 95 -1.51 -7.92 -20.43
N ALA A 96 -0.27 -7.49 -20.68
CA ALA A 96 0.69 -7.19 -19.61
C ALA A 96 0.26 -6.00 -18.74
N VAL A 97 -0.16 -4.90 -19.38
CA VAL A 97 -0.64 -3.69 -18.69
C VAL A 97 -1.85 -4.01 -17.80
N SER A 98 -2.81 -4.79 -18.30
CA SER A 98 -3.98 -5.18 -17.51
C SER A 98 -3.60 -6.12 -16.36
N SER A 99 -2.66 -7.05 -16.57
CA SER A 99 -2.19 -7.95 -15.51
C SER A 99 -1.53 -7.19 -14.35
N ILE A 100 -0.70 -6.20 -14.69
CA ILE A 100 -0.10 -5.28 -13.71
C ILE A 100 -1.18 -4.48 -13.00
N TYR A 101 -2.12 -3.91 -13.75
CA TYR A 101 -3.19 -3.11 -13.19
C TYR A 101 -4.06 -3.88 -12.17
N TYR A 102 -4.51 -5.10 -12.51
CA TYR A 102 -5.35 -5.89 -11.61
C TYR A 102 -4.60 -6.36 -10.37
N ALA A 103 -3.34 -6.79 -10.53
CA ALA A 103 -2.49 -7.16 -9.40
C ALA A 103 -2.22 -5.97 -8.46
N ASP A 104 -1.89 -4.80 -9.02
CA ASP A 104 -1.62 -3.58 -8.27
C ASP A 104 -2.85 -3.12 -7.46
N ARG A 105 -4.07 -3.28 -7.99
CA ARG A 105 -5.30 -2.95 -7.26
C ARG A 105 -5.48 -3.78 -5.98
N LEU A 106 -5.25 -5.10 -6.07
CA LEU A 106 -5.29 -5.98 -4.91
C LEU A 106 -4.18 -5.62 -3.91
N PHE A 107 -2.98 -5.34 -4.42
CA PHE A 107 -1.83 -4.96 -3.63
C PHE A 107 -2.00 -3.61 -2.90
N GLN A 108 -2.74 -2.65 -3.49
CA GLN A 108 -3.05 -1.37 -2.87
C GLN A 108 -3.99 -1.49 -1.66
N LEU A 109 -4.78 -2.56 -1.53
CA LEU A 109 -5.73 -2.74 -0.42
C LEU A 109 -5.03 -2.73 0.96
N PRO A 110 -4.04 -3.61 1.24
CA PRO A 110 -3.33 -3.58 2.51
C PRO A 110 -2.50 -2.30 2.69
N LEU A 111 -1.91 -1.75 1.63
CA LEU A 111 -1.13 -0.51 1.72
C LEU A 111 -2.00 0.69 2.09
N GLY A 112 -3.19 0.80 1.51
CA GLY A 112 -4.14 1.87 1.77
C GLY A 112 -4.66 1.85 3.20
N VAL A 113 -4.96 0.67 3.75
CA VAL A 113 -5.48 0.56 5.11
C VAL A 113 -4.36 0.65 6.14
N ILE A 114 -3.34 -0.21 6.04
CA ILE A 114 -2.30 -0.35 7.06
C ILE A 114 -1.31 0.82 6.98
N GLY A 115 -0.85 1.15 5.77
CA GLY A 115 0.16 2.19 5.57
C GLY A 115 -0.35 3.59 5.92
N VAL A 116 -1.60 3.92 5.54
CA VAL A 116 -2.20 5.22 5.88
C VAL A 116 -2.52 5.29 7.37
N ALA A 117 -3.07 4.23 7.98
CA ALA A 117 -3.34 4.20 9.42
C ALA A 117 -2.04 4.37 10.24
N ALA A 118 -0.98 3.65 9.87
CA ALA A 118 0.31 3.77 10.54
C ALA A 118 0.87 5.20 10.42
N GLY A 119 0.89 5.79 9.22
CA GLY A 119 1.43 7.13 9.02
C GLY A 119 0.64 8.24 9.73
N THR A 120 -0.70 8.16 9.70
CA THR A 120 -1.58 9.21 10.26
C THR A 120 -1.58 9.24 11.79
N VAL A 121 -1.46 8.10 12.44
CA VAL A 121 -1.46 8.01 13.91
C VAL A 121 -0.05 8.17 14.48
N LEU A 122 0.96 7.59 13.83
CA LEU A 122 2.31 7.53 14.39
C LEU A 122 3.02 8.87 14.37
N LEU A 123 2.90 9.65 13.28
CA LEU A 123 3.63 10.91 13.15
C LEU A 123 3.22 11.93 14.23
N PRO A 124 1.92 12.22 14.47
CA PRO A 124 1.51 13.14 15.54
C PRO A 124 1.90 12.64 16.94
N GLU A 125 1.78 11.34 17.20
CA GLU A 125 2.15 10.74 18.48
C GLU A 125 3.64 10.89 18.76
N MET A 126 4.49 10.56 17.79
CA MET A 126 5.95 10.69 17.92
C MET A 126 6.36 12.15 18.09
N SER A 127 5.81 13.07 17.28
CA SER A 127 6.10 14.50 17.40
C SER A 127 5.73 15.04 18.79
N ARG A 128 4.57 14.64 19.33
CA ARG A 128 4.14 15.06 20.68
C ARG A 128 5.08 14.53 21.77
N ARG A 129 5.47 13.25 21.70
CA ARG A 129 6.39 12.65 22.68
C ARG A 129 7.78 13.27 22.63
N LEU A 130 8.30 13.51 21.43
CA LEU A 130 9.60 14.17 21.25
C LEU A 130 9.56 15.61 21.77
N ALA A 131 8.48 16.36 21.50
CA ALA A 131 8.30 17.70 22.05
C ALA A 131 8.19 17.71 23.58
N ALA A 132 7.66 16.64 24.18
CA ALA A 132 7.58 16.44 25.63
C ALA A 132 8.89 15.91 26.27
N GLY A 133 9.97 15.72 25.49
CA GLY A 133 11.23 15.18 26.00
C GLY A 133 11.21 13.67 26.29
N ASP A 134 10.29 12.92 25.68
CA ASP A 134 10.15 11.45 25.80
C ASP A 134 10.60 10.70 24.53
N PRO A 135 11.93 10.63 24.24
CA PRO A 135 12.44 9.94 23.06
C PRO A 135 12.26 8.41 23.15
N GLN A 136 12.26 7.84 24.36
CA GLN A 136 12.06 6.40 24.57
C GLN A 136 10.63 5.98 24.25
N GLY A 137 9.64 6.76 24.69
CA GLY A 137 8.25 6.51 24.36
C GLY A 137 7.96 6.72 22.87
N ALA A 138 8.62 7.68 22.21
CA ALA A 138 8.54 7.82 20.76
C ALA A 138 9.08 6.57 20.03
N ALA A 139 10.23 6.04 20.47
CA ALA A 139 10.80 4.79 19.93
C ALA A 139 9.88 3.58 20.18
N SER A 140 9.30 3.48 21.39
CA SER A 140 8.34 2.41 21.72
C SER A 140 7.07 2.50 20.88
N ALA A 141 6.56 3.70 20.63
CA ALA A 141 5.41 3.91 19.73
C ALA A 141 5.73 3.45 18.30
N GLN A 142 6.93 3.75 17.79
CA GLN A 142 7.39 3.29 16.48
C GLN A 142 7.51 1.76 16.43
N ASN A 143 8.11 1.12 17.44
CA ASN A 143 8.22 -0.33 17.53
C ASN A 143 6.83 -1.01 17.53
N ARG A 144 5.89 -0.48 18.32
CA ARG A 144 4.51 -0.99 18.36
C ARG A 144 3.83 -0.85 17.00
N ALA A 145 3.99 0.29 16.33
CA ALA A 145 3.43 0.50 15.00
C ALA A 145 4.02 -0.47 13.96
N ILE A 146 5.33 -0.70 13.97
CA ILE A 146 5.98 -1.68 13.08
C ILE A 146 5.44 -3.09 13.34
N ALA A 147 5.38 -3.51 14.61
CA ALA A 147 4.89 -4.83 14.99
C ALA A 147 3.42 -5.03 14.55
N LEU A 148 2.56 -4.05 14.83
CA LEU A 148 1.14 -4.11 14.45
C LEU A 148 0.96 -4.11 12.93
N SER A 149 1.69 -3.24 12.22
CA SER A 149 1.65 -3.20 10.76
C SER A 149 2.06 -4.52 10.12
N LEU A 150 3.11 -5.17 10.64
CA LEU A 150 3.53 -6.48 10.14
C LEU A 150 2.49 -7.57 10.47
N ALA A 151 1.95 -7.57 11.69
CA ALA A 151 0.92 -8.51 12.11
C ALA A 151 -0.38 -8.39 11.28
N LEU A 152 -0.74 -7.17 10.87
CA LEU A 152 -1.88 -6.92 9.98
C LEU A 152 -1.59 -7.25 8.51
N ALA A 153 -0.34 -7.10 8.07
CA ALA A 153 0.07 -7.41 6.69
C ALA A 153 0.27 -8.92 6.45
N ALA A 154 0.59 -9.69 7.48
CA ALA A 154 0.82 -11.14 7.42
C ALA A 154 -0.26 -11.96 6.68
N PRO A 155 -1.56 -11.83 6.95
CA PRO A 155 -2.58 -12.58 6.21
C PRO A 155 -2.63 -12.22 4.71
N PHE A 156 -2.35 -10.97 4.35
CA PHE A 156 -2.24 -10.55 2.95
C PHE A 156 -0.99 -11.13 2.27
N LEU A 157 0.14 -11.20 2.99
CA LEU A 157 1.34 -11.88 2.50
C LEU A 157 1.07 -13.35 2.18
N VAL A 158 0.37 -14.05 3.08
CA VAL A 158 -0.04 -15.44 2.85
C VAL A 158 -0.93 -15.53 1.62
N ALA A 159 -1.96 -14.69 1.51
CA ALA A 159 -2.86 -14.69 0.36
C ALA A 159 -2.12 -14.44 -0.97
N PHE A 160 -1.20 -13.47 -1.01
CA PHE A 160 -0.50 -13.08 -2.23
C PHE A 160 0.63 -14.03 -2.63
N LEU A 161 1.29 -14.68 -1.66
CA LEU A 161 2.42 -15.58 -1.96
C LEU A 161 1.99 -17.05 -2.11
N VAL A 162 0.95 -17.48 -1.39
CA VAL A 162 0.53 -18.89 -1.35
C VAL A 162 -0.70 -19.14 -2.23
N LEU A 163 -1.66 -18.20 -2.28
CA LEU A 163 -2.91 -18.35 -3.01
C LEU A 163 -3.13 -17.25 -4.09
N PRO A 164 -2.11 -16.79 -4.83
CA PRO A 164 -2.28 -15.65 -5.75
C PRO A 164 -3.31 -15.90 -6.85
N ASP A 165 -3.35 -17.11 -7.40
CA ASP A 165 -4.29 -17.48 -8.47
C ASP A 165 -5.73 -17.39 -7.99
N GLU A 166 -6.00 -17.86 -6.78
CA GLU A 166 -7.35 -17.90 -6.22
C GLU A 166 -7.83 -16.54 -5.75
N VAL A 167 -6.94 -15.70 -5.24
CA VAL A 167 -7.24 -14.29 -4.93
C VAL A 167 -7.66 -13.55 -6.21
N VAL A 168 -6.91 -13.72 -7.30
CA VAL A 168 -7.20 -13.04 -8.57
C VAL A 168 -8.46 -13.61 -9.22
N ARG A 169 -8.63 -14.94 -9.23
CA ARG A 169 -9.80 -15.60 -9.81
C ARG A 169 -11.07 -15.24 -9.08
N GLY A 170 -11.02 -15.26 -7.75
CA GLY A 170 -12.12 -14.81 -6.90
C GLY A 170 -12.49 -13.37 -7.23
N ALA A 171 -11.53 -12.45 -7.25
CA ALA A 171 -11.81 -11.03 -7.42
C ALA A 171 -12.25 -10.62 -8.84
N PHE A 172 -11.69 -11.25 -9.89
CA PHE A 172 -11.77 -10.71 -11.26
C PHE A 172 -12.25 -11.68 -12.32
N LEU A 173 -12.24 -13.01 -12.10
CA LEU A 173 -12.62 -13.97 -13.14
C LEU A 173 -14.11 -13.88 -13.45
N ARG A 174 -14.45 -13.17 -14.53
CA ARG A 174 -15.82 -12.98 -15.02
C ARG A 174 -15.80 -12.82 -16.54
N GLU A 175 -16.64 -13.58 -17.24
CA GLU A 175 -16.94 -13.49 -18.68
C GLU A 175 -15.74 -13.16 -19.59
N ARG A 176 -15.33 -11.88 -19.64
CA ARG A 176 -14.25 -11.34 -20.48
C ARG A 176 -12.85 -11.41 -19.86
N PHE A 177 -12.74 -11.60 -18.55
CA PHE A 177 -11.47 -11.86 -17.86
C PHE A 177 -11.32 -13.37 -17.72
N ASP A 178 -10.51 -13.96 -18.61
CA ASP A 178 -10.35 -15.40 -18.73
C ASP A 178 -9.32 -15.98 -17.74
N ALA A 179 -9.25 -17.31 -17.68
CA ALA A 179 -8.34 -17.99 -16.76
C ALA A 179 -6.87 -17.69 -17.06
N VAL A 180 -6.52 -17.41 -18.33
CA VAL A 180 -5.16 -17.06 -18.72
C VAL A 180 -4.78 -15.67 -18.19
N ALA A 181 -5.67 -14.68 -18.28
CA ALA A 181 -5.48 -13.37 -17.68
C ALA A 181 -5.38 -13.46 -16.15
N ALA A 182 -6.14 -14.35 -15.52
CA ALA A 182 -6.06 -14.60 -14.08
C ALA A 182 -4.68 -15.13 -13.67
N VAL A 183 -4.18 -16.18 -14.32
CA VAL A 183 -2.86 -16.77 -14.02
C VAL A 183 -1.74 -15.74 -14.22
N ARG A 184 -1.81 -14.94 -15.29
CA ARG A 184 -0.82 -13.87 -15.55
C ARG A 184 -0.84 -12.80 -14.46
N SER A 185 -2.03 -12.35 -14.05
CA SER A 185 -2.16 -11.33 -12.99
C SER A 185 -1.76 -11.88 -11.63
N ALA A 186 -2.02 -13.17 -11.36
CA ALA A 186 -1.63 -13.86 -10.15
C ALA A 186 -0.10 -13.93 -10.00
N ALA A 187 0.62 -14.24 -11.07
CA ALA A 187 2.08 -14.23 -11.05
C ALA A 187 2.65 -12.83 -10.72
N VAL A 188 2.01 -11.77 -11.25
CA VAL A 188 2.38 -10.38 -10.93
C VAL A 188 2.04 -10.03 -9.48
N LEU A 189 0.89 -10.49 -8.98
CA LEU A 189 0.48 -10.31 -7.58
C LEU A 189 1.47 -10.97 -6.60
N ALA A 190 1.92 -12.18 -6.90
CA ALA A 190 2.93 -12.86 -6.09
C ALA A 190 4.26 -12.08 -6.05
N ALA A 191 4.70 -11.53 -7.19
CA ALA A 191 5.86 -10.66 -7.25
C ALA A 191 5.68 -9.37 -6.42
N TYR A 192 4.52 -8.74 -6.46
CA TYR A 192 4.21 -7.61 -5.57
C TYR A 192 4.15 -8.02 -4.10
N GLY A 193 3.67 -9.22 -3.78
CA GLY A 193 3.64 -9.79 -2.43
C GLY A 193 5.02 -9.76 -1.76
N LEU A 194 6.10 -10.00 -2.51
CA LEU A 194 7.48 -9.89 -2.01
C LEU A 194 7.87 -8.47 -1.57
N GLY A 195 7.20 -7.45 -2.11
CA GLY A 195 7.37 -6.04 -1.76
C GLY A 195 6.40 -5.54 -0.67
N LEU A 196 5.47 -6.37 -0.20
CA LEU A 196 4.43 -5.91 0.73
C LEU A 196 5.01 -5.47 2.08
N VAL A 197 5.93 -6.26 2.66
CA VAL A 197 6.58 -5.95 3.94
C VAL A 197 7.26 -4.58 3.93
N PRO A 198 8.23 -4.28 3.05
CA PRO A 198 8.92 -3.00 3.08
C PRO A 198 7.95 -1.84 2.81
N MET A 199 6.98 -2.01 1.89
CA MET A 199 6.05 -0.94 1.55
C MET A 199 5.13 -0.54 2.69
N VAL A 200 4.62 -1.51 3.47
CA VAL A 200 3.82 -1.23 4.66
C VAL A 200 4.68 -0.56 5.75
N LEU A 201 5.93 -0.98 5.91
CA LEU A 201 6.81 -0.50 6.98
C LEU A 201 7.49 0.84 6.69
N ILE A 202 7.64 1.23 5.41
CA ILE A 202 8.24 2.53 5.02
C ILE A 202 7.51 3.69 5.71
N ARG A 203 6.18 3.66 5.82
CA ARG A 203 5.43 4.74 6.49
C ARG A 203 5.82 4.92 7.95
N SER A 204 6.00 3.81 8.68
CA SER A 204 6.46 3.84 10.07
C SER A 204 7.92 4.29 10.20
N ALA A 205 8.78 3.88 9.26
CA ALA A 205 10.18 4.30 9.25
C ALA A 205 10.31 5.81 8.96
N VAL A 206 9.58 6.32 7.97
CA VAL A 206 9.57 7.74 7.58
C VAL A 206 9.06 8.64 8.71
N ALA A 207 8.06 8.21 9.47
CA ALA A 207 7.54 8.97 10.62
C ALA A 207 8.64 9.27 11.67
N GLY A 208 9.61 8.37 11.84
CA GLY A 208 10.74 8.59 12.76
C GLY A 208 11.65 9.76 12.37
N PHE A 209 11.83 10.00 11.07
CA PHE A 209 12.59 11.14 10.55
C PHE A 209 11.76 12.43 10.54
N GLN A 210 10.52 12.34 10.03
CA GLN A 210 9.65 13.51 9.89
C GLN A 210 9.20 14.09 11.24
N SER A 211 9.01 13.26 12.27
CA SER A 211 8.71 13.72 13.63
C SER A 211 9.83 14.56 14.26
N ARG A 212 11.04 14.52 13.67
CA ARG A 212 12.21 15.32 14.07
C ARG A 212 12.55 16.42 13.06
N GLY A 213 11.66 16.67 12.09
CA GLY A 213 11.86 17.68 11.04
C GLY A 213 12.78 17.24 9.90
N ASP A 214 13.28 16.00 9.89
CA ASP A 214 14.12 15.49 8.79
C ASP A 214 13.24 14.92 7.66
N THR A 215 13.01 15.74 6.64
CA THR A 215 12.29 15.34 5.42
C THR A 215 13.23 14.92 4.29
N THR A 216 14.49 15.34 4.35
CA THR A 216 15.50 15.11 3.31
C THR A 216 16.01 13.68 3.31
N THR A 217 16.28 13.09 4.48
CA THR A 217 16.81 11.73 4.57
C THR A 217 15.84 10.69 3.99
N PRO A 218 14.52 10.72 4.32
CA PRO A 218 13.54 9.86 3.67
C PRO A 218 13.48 10.00 2.15
N MET A 219 13.55 11.24 1.65
CA MET A 219 13.55 11.52 0.22
C MET A 219 14.77 10.89 -0.47
N LEU A 220 15.97 11.04 0.11
CA LEU A 220 17.20 10.45 -0.45
C LEU A 220 17.16 8.91 -0.44
N CYS A 221 16.62 8.29 0.61
CA CYS A 221 16.42 6.83 0.66
C CYS A 221 15.46 6.35 -0.42
N PHE A 222 14.37 7.10 -0.65
CA PHE A 222 13.42 6.83 -1.73
C PHE A 222 14.10 6.90 -3.10
N PHE A 223 14.92 7.94 -3.36
CA PHE A 223 15.68 8.03 -4.61
C PHE A 223 16.67 6.87 -4.79
N GLY A 224 17.34 6.43 -3.72
CA GLY A 224 18.19 5.23 -3.77
C GLY A 224 17.42 3.99 -4.20
N GLY A 225 16.23 3.77 -3.63
CA GLY A 225 15.33 2.69 -4.04
C GLY A 225 14.81 2.85 -5.47
N LEU A 226 14.49 4.07 -5.88
CA LEU A 226 14.02 4.39 -7.24
C LEU A 226 15.07 4.07 -8.30
N VAL A 227 16.35 4.38 -8.06
CA VAL A 227 17.43 4.06 -8.99
C VAL A 227 17.54 2.55 -9.21
N ILE A 228 17.53 1.76 -8.13
CA ILE A 228 17.57 0.29 -8.22
C ILE A 228 16.31 -0.25 -8.90
N ASN A 229 15.13 0.32 -8.57
CA ASN A 229 13.88 -0.03 -9.22
C ASN A 229 13.97 0.14 -10.74
N LEU A 230 14.37 1.32 -11.21
CA LEU A 230 14.46 1.63 -12.64
C LEU A 230 15.50 0.76 -13.35
N ALA A 231 16.68 0.57 -12.74
CA ALA A 231 17.73 -0.29 -13.29
C ALA A 231 17.24 -1.73 -13.47
N LEU A 232 16.57 -2.29 -12.45
CA LEU A 232 16.02 -3.64 -12.52
C LEU A 232 14.85 -3.74 -13.50
N LYS A 233 13.99 -2.72 -13.60
CA LYS A 233 12.92 -2.69 -14.60
C LYS A 233 13.48 -2.79 -16.02
N VAL A 234 14.51 -2.00 -16.34
CA VAL A 234 15.18 -2.05 -17.65
C VAL A 234 15.85 -3.41 -17.90
N GLY A 235 16.42 -4.05 -16.88
CA GLY A 235 17.03 -5.38 -17.02
C GLY A 235 16.03 -6.54 -17.10
N LEU A 236 14.87 -6.43 -16.42
CA LEU A 236 13.92 -7.53 -16.26
C LEU A 236 12.72 -7.48 -17.22
N TYR A 237 12.41 -6.33 -17.83
CA TYR A 237 11.19 -6.23 -18.65
C TYR A 237 11.21 -7.19 -19.85
N GLN A 238 12.35 -7.40 -20.51
CA GLN A 238 12.43 -8.32 -21.65
C GLN A 238 12.38 -9.79 -21.25
N SER A 239 13.03 -10.16 -20.14
CA SER A 239 13.19 -11.55 -19.72
C SER A 239 12.02 -12.08 -18.91
N HIS A 240 11.43 -11.25 -18.03
CA HIS A 240 10.39 -11.66 -17.07
C HIS A 240 9.06 -10.91 -17.26
N GLY A 241 8.98 -10.03 -18.27
CA GLY A 241 7.75 -9.31 -18.61
C GLY A 241 7.16 -8.53 -17.44
N ALA A 242 5.83 -8.65 -17.28
CA ALA A 242 5.08 -7.97 -16.22
C ALA A 242 5.52 -8.37 -14.80
N VAL A 243 5.88 -9.64 -14.60
CA VAL A 243 6.37 -10.15 -13.31
C VAL A 243 7.71 -9.48 -12.97
N GLY A 244 8.59 -9.33 -13.97
CA GLY A 244 9.87 -8.62 -13.83
C GLY A 244 9.71 -7.18 -13.35
N LEU A 245 8.74 -6.44 -13.89
CA LEU A 245 8.44 -5.06 -13.47
C LEU A 245 7.96 -4.98 -12.01
N ALA A 246 7.11 -5.92 -11.59
CA ALA A 246 6.66 -6.01 -10.20
C ALA A 246 7.80 -6.38 -9.24
N LEU A 247 8.65 -7.36 -9.61
CA LEU A 247 9.85 -7.73 -8.84
C LEU A 247 10.82 -6.57 -8.68
N ALA A 248 11.07 -5.82 -9.76
CA ALA A 248 11.91 -4.62 -9.69
C ALA A 248 11.33 -3.58 -8.73
N THR A 249 10.00 -3.48 -8.64
CA THR A 249 9.30 -2.58 -7.71
C THR A 249 9.40 -3.04 -6.26
N ALA A 250 9.25 -4.33 -6.01
CA ALA A 250 9.52 -4.93 -4.71
C ALA A 250 10.97 -4.70 -4.27
N ALA A 251 11.95 -4.91 -5.16
CA ALA A 251 13.37 -4.73 -4.87
C ALA A 251 13.71 -3.27 -4.53
N GLY A 252 13.20 -2.30 -5.29
CA GLY A 252 13.37 -0.88 -4.98
C GLY A 252 12.77 -0.48 -3.62
N ALA A 253 11.61 -1.05 -3.27
CA ALA A 253 11.01 -0.84 -1.96
C ALA A 253 11.88 -1.42 -0.82
N TRP A 254 12.45 -2.61 -1.00
CA TRP A 254 13.39 -3.19 -0.06
C TRP A 254 14.65 -2.33 0.14
N VAL A 255 15.22 -1.81 -0.94
CA VAL A 255 16.38 -0.91 -0.85
C VAL A 255 16.03 0.37 -0.09
N ASN A 256 14.91 1.02 -0.43
CA ASN A 256 14.45 2.20 0.29
C ASN A 256 14.26 1.91 1.79
N PHE A 257 13.55 0.82 2.11
CA PHE A 257 13.31 0.42 3.49
C PHE A 257 14.61 0.10 4.25
N ALA A 258 15.53 -0.65 3.63
CA ALA A 258 16.81 -1.00 4.22
C ALA A 258 17.67 0.25 4.52
N LEU A 259 17.72 1.21 3.59
CA LEU A 259 18.41 2.48 3.80
C LEU A 259 17.80 3.28 4.96
N LEU A 260 16.47 3.39 5.03
CA LEU A 260 15.77 4.05 6.12
C LEU A 260 16.11 3.43 7.48
N ILE A 261 16.03 2.10 7.59
CA ILE A 261 16.32 1.38 8.84
C ILE A 261 17.80 1.52 9.21
N LEU A 262 18.73 1.33 8.26
CA LEU A 262 20.16 1.44 8.50
C LEU A 262 20.54 2.84 9.02
N ILE A 263 20.04 3.90 8.37
CA ILE A 263 20.32 5.27 8.79
C ILE A 263 19.65 5.58 10.13
N SER A 264 18.43 5.10 10.34
CA SER A 264 17.69 5.28 11.60
C SER A 264 18.43 4.66 12.79
N LEU A 265 18.96 3.44 12.63
CA LEU A 265 19.76 2.75 13.64
C LEU A 265 21.10 3.47 13.88
N ARG A 266 21.80 3.87 12.81
CA ARG A 266 23.09 4.58 12.93
C ARG A 266 22.97 5.93 13.64
N ARG A 267 21.83 6.61 13.46
CA ARG A 267 21.54 7.89 14.12
C ARG A 267 20.85 7.74 15.48
N GLY A 268 20.62 6.51 15.95
CA GLY A 268 19.93 6.25 17.22
C GLY A 268 18.47 6.70 17.27
N LEU A 269 17.84 6.90 16.10
CA LEU A 269 16.45 7.37 16.00
C LEU A 269 15.44 6.28 16.31
N MET A 270 15.80 5.04 15.97
CA MET A 270 15.05 3.82 16.27
C MET A 270 15.86 2.96 17.23
N GLN A 271 15.17 2.44 18.25
CA GLN A 271 15.74 1.51 19.23
C GLN A 271 14.84 0.27 19.25
N PRO A 272 15.16 -0.76 18.44
CA PRO A 272 14.41 -2.02 18.45
C PRO A 272 14.43 -2.61 19.86
N ASP A 273 13.27 -2.81 20.45
CA ASP A 273 13.14 -3.47 21.75
C ASP A 273 12.93 -4.98 21.59
N ALA A 274 13.16 -5.73 22.67
CA ALA A 274 12.93 -7.17 22.67
C ALA A 274 11.49 -7.54 22.28
N LYS A 275 10.53 -6.67 22.60
CA LYS A 275 9.11 -6.86 22.28
C LYS A 275 8.85 -6.81 20.78
N LEU A 276 9.52 -5.91 20.04
CA LEU A 276 9.45 -5.84 18.59
C LEU A 276 9.97 -7.14 17.97
N ILE A 277 11.16 -7.59 18.38
CA ILE A 277 11.78 -8.81 17.85
C ILE A 277 10.88 -10.02 18.09
N GLU A 278 10.37 -10.17 19.31
CA GLU A 278 9.44 -11.22 19.69
C GLU A 278 8.14 -11.16 18.85
N ASN A 279 7.51 -10.00 18.73
CA ASN A 279 6.28 -9.86 17.93
C ASN A 279 6.52 -10.16 16.45
N VAL A 280 7.68 -9.77 15.90
CA VAL A 280 8.08 -10.09 14.52
C VAL A 280 8.24 -11.60 14.37
N ALA A 281 8.93 -12.28 15.30
CA ALA A 281 9.10 -13.72 15.28
C ALA A 281 7.76 -14.47 15.37
N ILE A 282 6.88 -14.06 16.29
CA ILE A 282 5.52 -14.61 16.42
C ILE A 282 4.74 -14.40 15.12
N THR A 283 4.81 -13.20 14.54
CA THR A 283 4.10 -12.89 13.28
C THR A 283 4.59 -13.77 12.15
N ILE A 284 5.90 -13.94 12.00
CA ILE A 284 6.50 -14.81 10.97
C ILE A 284 6.06 -16.26 11.18
N PHE A 285 6.11 -16.75 12.42
CA PHE A 285 5.69 -18.12 12.75
C PHE A 285 4.21 -18.33 12.42
N CYS A 286 3.32 -17.43 12.88
CA CYS A 286 1.88 -17.53 12.63
C CYS A 286 1.55 -17.41 11.14
N ALA A 287 2.24 -16.52 10.41
CA ALA A 287 2.12 -16.41 8.96
C ALA A 287 2.59 -17.70 8.27
N GLY A 288 3.67 -18.32 8.74
CA GLY A 288 4.17 -19.60 8.24
C GLY A 288 3.17 -20.74 8.45
N VAL A 289 2.57 -20.85 9.64
CA VAL A 289 1.51 -21.81 9.93
C VAL A 289 0.29 -21.57 9.03
N ALA A 290 -0.18 -20.33 8.95
CA ALA A 290 -1.32 -19.99 8.10
C ALA A 290 -1.03 -20.27 6.61
N GLY A 291 0.18 -19.98 6.14
CA GLY A 291 0.61 -20.28 4.77
C GLY A 291 0.76 -21.76 4.48
N PHE A 292 1.19 -22.57 5.45
CA PHE A 292 1.24 -24.02 5.31
C PHE A 292 -0.16 -24.65 5.26
N VAL A 293 -1.09 -24.14 6.07
CA VAL A 293 -2.47 -24.66 6.16
C VAL A 293 -3.36 -24.14 5.03
N ALA A 294 -3.05 -22.97 4.45
CA ALA A 294 -3.86 -22.32 3.43
C ALA A 294 -4.20 -23.21 2.20
N PRO A 295 -3.25 -23.93 1.57
CA PRO A 295 -3.57 -24.83 0.45
C PRO A 295 -4.46 -26.01 0.85
N LEU A 296 -4.33 -26.51 2.09
CA LEU A 296 -5.15 -27.61 2.60
C LEU A 296 -6.60 -27.16 2.82
N LEU A 297 -6.77 -25.97 3.41
CA LEU A 297 -8.09 -25.35 3.58
C LEU A 297 -8.75 -25.08 2.23
N PHE A 298 -8.00 -24.49 1.30
CA PHE A 298 -8.48 -24.25 -0.05
C PHE A 298 -8.92 -25.55 -0.73
N GLY A 299 -8.09 -26.60 -0.70
CA GLY A 299 -8.45 -27.88 -1.29
C GLY A 299 -9.70 -28.52 -0.69
N GLY A 300 -9.92 -28.37 0.61
CA GLY A 300 -11.13 -28.87 1.28
C GLY A 300 -12.38 -28.04 0.96
N ILE A 301 -12.26 -26.71 0.94
CA ILE A 301 -13.37 -25.79 0.64
C ILE A 301 -13.76 -25.89 -0.83
N ASP A 302 -12.79 -25.92 -1.76
CA ASP A 302 -13.06 -26.06 -3.19
C ASP A 302 -13.85 -27.35 -3.47
N GLN A 303 -13.55 -28.46 -2.82
CA GLN A 303 -14.35 -29.70 -2.97
C GLN A 303 -15.82 -29.51 -2.57
N PHE A 304 -16.09 -28.70 -1.56
CA PHE A 304 -17.44 -28.42 -1.08
C PHE A 304 -18.19 -27.40 -1.96
N VAL A 305 -17.48 -26.41 -2.50
CA VAL A 305 -18.06 -25.32 -3.30
C VAL A 305 -18.13 -25.68 -4.80
N ARG A 306 -17.33 -26.64 -5.28
CA ARG A 306 -17.35 -27.21 -6.65
C ARG A 306 -18.73 -27.49 -7.25
N PRO A 307 -19.73 -28.02 -6.51
CA PRO A 307 -21.05 -28.30 -7.06
C PRO A 307 -21.86 -27.04 -7.41
N LEU A 308 -21.46 -25.86 -6.92
CA LEU A 308 -22.22 -24.63 -7.08
C LEU A 308 -22.01 -24.01 -8.47
N PRO A 309 -23.08 -23.75 -9.23
CA PRO A 309 -22.98 -23.24 -10.60
C PRO A 309 -22.75 -21.73 -10.70
N VAL A 310 -23.04 -20.96 -9.63
CA VAL A 310 -22.98 -19.49 -9.61
C VAL A 310 -22.20 -19.03 -8.38
N LEU A 311 -21.38 -17.97 -8.53
CA LEU A 311 -20.54 -17.38 -7.45
C LEU A 311 -19.53 -18.34 -6.81
N ARG A 312 -19.16 -19.45 -7.47
CA ARG A 312 -18.18 -20.43 -6.96
C ARG A 312 -16.88 -19.78 -6.50
N ASN A 313 -16.18 -19.07 -7.39
CA ASN A 313 -14.86 -18.50 -7.07
C ASN A 313 -14.94 -17.45 -5.96
N GLU A 314 -16.03 -16.69 -5.92
CA GLU A 314 -16.27 -15.64 -4.92
C GLU A 314 -16.51 -16.24 -3.53
N LEU A 315 -17.31 -17.30 -3.46
CA LEU A 315 -17.55 -18.03 -2.21
C LEU A 315 -16.29 -18.76 -1.74
N ASP A 316 -15.58 -19.41 -2.66
CA ASP A 316 -14.37 -20.17 -2.35
C ASP A 316 -13.27 -19.27 -1.77
N ILE A 317 -12.98 -18.14 -2.42
CA ILE A 317 -11.97 -17.19 -1.90
C ILE A 317 -12.41 -16.56 -0.58
N THR A 318 -13.71 -16.28 -0.41
CA THR A 318 -14.23 -15.67 0.82
C THR A 318 -14.12 -16.64 1.99
N LEU A 319 -14.57 -17.88 1.81
CA LEU A 319 -14.49 -18.92 2.83
C LEU A 319 -13.04 -19.28 3.16
N THR A 320 -12.20 -19.46 2.13
CA THR A 320 -10.77 -19.72 2.31
C THR A 320 -10.08 -18.56 3.01
N GLY A 321 -10.36 -17.32 2.62
CA GLY A 321 -9.81 -16.13 3.25
C GLY A 321 -10.20 -16.00 4.72
N VAL A 322 -11.48 -16.23 5.05
CA VAL A 322 -11.96 -16.23 6.44
C VAL A 322 -11.32 -17.37 7.24
N ALA A 323 -11.21 -18.57 6.67
CA ALA A 323 -10.59 -19.71 7.34
C ALA A 323 -9.09 -19.49 7.60
N VAL A 324 -8.35 -18.98 6.62
CA VAL A 324 -6.92 -18.64 6.78
C VAL A 324 -6.73 -17.53 7.82
N LEU A 325 -7.58 -16.50 7.80
CA LEU A 325 -7.56 -15.45 8.81
C LEU A 325 -7.88 -15.99 10.21
N PHE A 326 -8.83 -16.93 10.32
CA PHE A 326 -9.16 -17.60 11.57
C PHE A 326 -8.00 -18.44 12.11
N VAL A 327 -7.34 -19.22 11.25
CA VAL A 327 -6.13 -19.99 11.63
C VAL A 327 -5.02 -19.05 12.08
N TYR A 328 -4.77 -17.97 11.33
CA TYR A 328 -3.78 -16.97 11.69
C TYR A 328 -4.10 -16.31 13.04
N ALA A 329 -5.33 -15.84 13.24
CA ALA A 329 -5.76 -15.19 14.48
C ALA A 329 -5.72 -16.15 15.68
N SER A 330 -6.08 -17.42 15.47
CA SER A 330 -6.02 -18.46 16.50
C SER A 330 -4.57 -18.77 16.90
N ALA A 331 -3.68 -18.94 15.92
CA ALA A 331 -2.25 -19.15 16.16
C ALA A 331 -1.63 -17.94 16.88
N TYR A 332 -1.98 -16.73 16.46
CA TYR A 332 -1.49 -15.49 17.07
C TYR A 332 -2.00 -15.31 18.51
N SER A 333 -3.28 -15.62 18.76
CA SER A 333 -3.87 -15.60 20.11
C SER A 333 -3.22 -16.62 21.03
N LEU A 334 -2.99 -17.85 20.56
CA LEU A 334 -2.31 -18.89 21.31
C LEU A 334 -0.86 -18.49 21.64
N ALA A 335 -0.12 -17.97 20.66
CA ALA A 335 1.22 -17.46 20.88
C ALA A 335 1.20 -16.33 21.93
N ALA A 336 0.28 -15.37 21.83
CA ALA A 336 0.16 -14.29 22.82
C ALA A 336 -0.10 -14.82 24.24
N GLN A 337 -0.93 -15.86 24.40
CA GLN A 337 -1.19 -16.49 25.70
C GLN A 337 0.05 -17.18 26.28
N ILE A 338 0.80 -17.92 25.45
CA ILE A 338 2.04 -18.61 25.86
C ILE A 338 3.09 -17.61 26.36
N PHE A 339 3.19 -16.45 25.71
CA PHE A 339 4.11 -15.37 26.11
C PHE A 339 3.53 -14.46 27.21
N GLY A 340 2.41 -14.83 27.85
CA GLY A 340 1.83 -14.10 28.99
C GLY A 340 1.26 -12.72 28.64
N ARG A 341 0.90 -12.48 27.37
CA ARG A 341 0.36 -11.21 26.88
C ARG A 341 -1.12 -11.37 26.53
N THR A 342 -1.98 -10.66 27.25
CA THR A 342 -3.38 -10.49 26.82
C THR A 342 -3.40 -9.54 25.62
N LEU A 343 -3.98 -9.95 24.48
CA LEU A 343 -4.16 -9.13 23.26
C LEU A 343 -4.62 -7.69 23.55
N ARG A 344 -5.41 -7.52 24.63
CA ARG A 344 -5.95 -6.25 25.14
C ARG A 344 -4.90 -5.21 25.55
N ARG A 345 -3.67 -5.61 25.91
CA ARG A 345 -2.58 -4.68 26.33
C ARG A 345 -1.71 -4.17 25.18
N GLN A 346 -1.81 -4.76 23.98
CA GLN A 346 -1.04 -4.33 22.80
C GLN A 346 -1.89 -3.48 21.84
N LEU A 347 -3.20 -3.70 21.81
CA LEU A 347 -4.16 -2.95 20.98
C LEU A 347 -4.75 -1.69 21.66
N LEU A 348 -4.59 -1.56 22.99
CA LEU A 348 -4.84 -0.34 23.77
C LEU A 348 -3.51 0.38 24.06
#